data_AF-A0A2N3DIX5-F1
#
_entry.id   AF-A0A2N3DIX5-F1
#
_cell.length_a   1.000
_cell.length_b   1.000
_cell.length_c   1.000
_cell.angle_alpha   90.00
_cell.angle_beta   90.00
_cell.angle_gamma   90.00
#
_symmetry.space_group_name_H-M   'P 1'
#
loop_
_entity.id
_entity.type
_entity.pdbx_description
1 polymer ?
#
loop_
_entity_poly.entity_id
_entity_poly.type
_entity_poly.pdbx_seq_one_letter_code
_entity_poly.pdbx_strand_id
1 'polypeptide(L)' 'RGGVQSLLPDDAAKHADALIVGNRAEAFVALRGAGRALAVLPDARAFPRLPASALFEEPSPIYGRAPDARPMAGA' A
#
# COMPACT_ATOMS: atom_id res chain seq x y z
N ARG A 1 -14.95 1.37 1.71
CA ARG A 1 -13.46 1.35 1.71
C ARG A 1 -13.06 0.34 2.78
N GLY A 2 -12.34 -0.73 2.43
CA GLY A 2 -11.74 -1.61 3.45
C GLY A 2 -10.71 -0.84 4.28
N GLY A 3 -10.48 -1.24 5.53
CA GLY A 3 -9.43 -0.63 6.35
C GLY A 3 -8.05 -0.90 5.75
N VAL A 4 -7.18 0.11 5.72
CA VAL A 4 -5.79 -0.06 5.25
C VAL A 4 -5.00 -0.83 6.30
N GLN A 5 -4.25 -1.85 5.86
CA GLN A 5 -3.42 -2.70 6.73
C GLN A 5 -2.02 -2.83 6.16
N SER A 6 -1.01 -2.74 7.02
CA SER A 6 0.39 -3.04 6.70
C SER A 6 0.74 -4.40 7.28
N LEU A 7 0.67 -5.42 6.42
CA LEU A 7 0.88 -6.82 6.78
C LEU A 7 2.26 -7.30 6.32
N LEU A 8 2.78 -8.33 7.00
CA LEU A 8 3.92 -9.09 6.48
C LEU A 8 3.52 -9.85 5.21
N PRO A 9 4.47 -10.14 4.28
CA PRO A 9 4.14 -10.80 3.02
C PRO A 9 3.35 -12.11 3.18
N ASP A 10 3.73 -12.95 4.14
CA ASP A 10 3.08 -14.24 4.37
C ASP A 10 1.63 -14.10 4.88
N ASP A 11 1.32 -13.05 5.64
CA ASP A 11 -0.04 -12.76 6.09
C ASP A 11 -0.87 -12.11 5.00
N ALA A 12 -0.27 -11.20 4.23
CA ALA A 12 -0.92 -10.59 3.08
C ALA A 12 -1.25 -11.63 2.00
N ALA A 13 -0.41 -12.64 1.79
CA ALA A 13 -0.62 -13.70 0.80
C ALA A 13 -1.89 -14.53 1.06
N LYS A 14 -2.42 -14.53 2.30
CA LYS A 14 -3.69 -15.18 2.66
C LYS A 14 -4.92 -14.44 2.09
N HIS A 15 -4.76 -13.21 1.62
CA HIS A 15 -5.83 -12.41 1.03
C HIS A 15 -5.98 -12.70 -0.48
N ALA A 16 -7.23 -12.73 -0.94
CA ALA A 16 -7.60 -13.10 -2.30
C ALA A 16 -7.62 -11.93 -3.31
N ASP A 17 -6.92 -10.83 -3.04
CA ASP A 17 -6.92 -9.66 -3.93
C ASP A 17 -6.35 -9.97 -5.31
N ALA A 18 -7.13 -9.70 -6.35
CA ALA A 18 -6.77 -10.10 -7.71
C ALA A 18 -5.58 -9.31 -8.30
N LEU A 19 -5.30 -8.09 -7.81
CA LEU A 19 -4.27 -7.19 -8.35
C LEU A 19 -3.27 -6.77 -7.28
N ILE A 20 -1.99 -6.97 -7.57
CA ILE A 20 -0.87 -6.51 -6.74
C ILE A 20 -0.06 -5.48 -7.54
N VAL A 21 0.20 -4.32 -6.95
CA VAL A 21 0.87 -3.19 -7.62
C VAL A 21 2.11 -2.79 -6.82
N GLY A 22 3.22 -2.51 -7.50
CA GLY A 22 4.46 -2.04 -6.88
C GLY A 22 5.70 -2.79 -7.36
N ASN A 23 6.87 -2.35 -6.91
CA ASN A 23 8.17 -2.94 -7.29
C ASN A 23 8.37 -4.40 -6.85
N ARG A 24 7.57 -4.90 -5.90
CA ARG A 24 7.60 -6.31 -5.47
C ARG A 24 6.38 -7.11 -5.92
N ALA A 25 5.55 -6.57 -6.83
CA ALA A 25 4.30 -7.21 -7.21
C ALA A 25 4.48 -8.62 -7.78
N GLU A 26 5.46 -8.81 -8.67
CA GLU A 26 5.74 -10.11 -9.30
C GLU A 26 6.21 -11.14 -8.27
N ALA A 27 7.19 -10.77 -7.43
CA ALA A 27 7.68 -11.63 -6.36
C ALA A 27 6.57 -12.00 -5.37
N PHE A 28 5.68 -11.05 -5.05
CA PHE A 28 4.54 -11.30 -4.18
C PHE A 28 3.51 -12.26 -4.81
N VAL A 29 3.19 -12.08 -6.09
CA VAL A 29 2.29 -13.00 -6.81
C VAL A 29 2.92 -14.39 -6.91
N ALA A 30 4.23 -14.50 -7.13
CA ALA A 30 4.94 -15.77 -7.11
C ALA A 30 4.87 -16.45 -5.73
N LEU A 31 5.08 -15.71 -4.64
CA LEU A 31 4.92 -16.20 -3.26
C LEU A 31 3.50 -16.71 -3.00
N ARG A 32 2.49 -15.96 -3.44
CA ARG A 32 1.07 -16.32 -3.23
C ARG A 32 0.60 -17.47 -4.15
N GLY A 33 1.26 -17.67 -5.29
CA GLY A 33 0.90 -18.66 -6.30
C GLY A 33 -0.25 -18.26 -7.23
N ALA A 34 -0.84 -17.06 -7.08
CA ALA A 34 -1.98 -16.61 -7.89
C ALA A 34 -2.13 -15.08 -7.96
N GLY A 35 -2.89 -14.62 -8.96
CA GLY A 35 -3.31 -13.23 -9.19
C GLY A 35 -2.46 -12.49 -10.23
N ARG A 36 -2.71 -11.19 -10.38
CA ARG A 36 -2.09 -10.34 -11.40
C ARG A 36 -1.11 -9.36 -10.77
N ALA A 37 0.14 -9.41 -11.23
CA ALA A 37 1.15 -8.43 -10.87
C ALA A 37 1.11 -7.23 -11.84
N LEU A 38 1.28 -6.03 -11.30
CA LEU A 38 1.52 -4.81 -12.06
C LEU A 38 2.76 -4.11 -11.48
N ALA A 39 3.90 -4.35 -12.11
CA ALA A 39 5.19 -3.79 -11.72
C ALA A 39 5.32 -2.30 -12.12
N VAL A 40 4.52 -1.45 -11.47
CA VAL A 40 4.55 0.01 -11.64
C VAL A 40 4.77 0.70 -10.31
N LEU A 41 5.46 1.83 -10.34
CA LEU A 41 5.64 2.72 -9.20
C LEU A 41 4.74 3.96 -9.34
N PRO A 42 4.45 4.67 -8.24
CA PRO A 42 3.82 5.98 -8.32
C PRO A 42 4.62 6.93 -9.22
N ASP A 43 3.93 7.68 -10.07
CA ASP A 43 4.52 8.68 -10.96
C ASP A 43 3.80 10.02 -10.77
N ALA A 44 4.53 11.05 -10.35
CA ALA A 44 3.98 12.39 -10.13
C ALA A 44 3.40 12.99 -11.43
N ARG A 45 3.92 12.61 -12.60
CA ARG A 45 3.40 13.07 -13.91
C ARG A 45 1.99 12.55 -14.18
N ALA A 46 1.56 11.47 -13.52
CA ALA A 46 0.22 10.93 -13.62
C ALA A 46 -0.79 11.62 -12.70
N PHE A 47 -0.37 12.58 -11.85
CA PHE A 47 -1.25 13.32 -10.94
C PHE A 47 -2.50 13.92 -11.61
N PRO A 48 -2.43 14.53 -12.82
CA PRO A 48 -3.62 15.06 -13.50
C PRO A 48 -4.66 14.01 -13.89
N ARG A 49 -4.33 12.71 -13.78
CA ARG A 49 -5.24 11.60 -14.07
C ARG A 49 -6.03 11.14 -12.84
N LEU A 50 -5.76 11.68 -11.65
CA LEU A 50 -6.51 11.35 -10.45
C LEU A 50 -7.94 11.92 -10.54
N PRO A 51 -8.96 11.17 -10.10
CA PRO A 51 -10.31 11.71 -10.02
C PRO A 51 -10.38 12.80 -8.95
N ALA A 52 -11.27 13.79 -9.13
CA ALA A 52 -11.45 14.86 -8.16
C ALA A 52 -11.76 14.34 -6.73
N SER A 53 -12.45 13.20 -6.62
CA SER A 53 -12.74 12.54 -5.34
C SER A 53 -11.53 11.97 -4.60
N ALA A 54 -10.35 11.93 -5.24
CA ALA A 54 -9.08 11.55 -4.62
C ALA A 54 -8.29 12.76 -4.09
N LEU A 55 -8.72 13.97 -4.41
CA LEU A 55 -8.12 15.22 -3.92
C LEU A 55 -8.92 15.71 -2.71
N PHE A 56 -8.23 16.12 -1.66
CA PHE A 56 -8.81 16.63 -0.43
C PHE A 56 -7.85 17.62 0.22
N GLU A 57 -8.40 18.57 0.96
CA GLU A 57 -7.63 19.54 1.71
C GLU A 57 -6.98 18.86 2.93
N GLU A 58 -5.83 19.39 3.35
CA GLU A 58 -5.08 18.92 4.53
C GLU A 58 -4.78 17.40 4.52
N PRO A 59 -4.07 16.89 3.49
CA PRO A 59 -3.76 15.46 3.44
C PRO A 59 -2.87 15.05 4.60
N SER A 60 -3.28 13.99 5.31
CA SER A 60 -2.48 13.34 6.33
C SER A 60 -1.96 11.98 5.83
N PRO A 61 -0.78 11.53 6.30
CA PRO A 61 -0.27 10.22 5.92
C PRO A 61 -1.19 9.08 6.36
N ILE A 62 -1.41 8.11 5.48
CA ILE A 62 -2.15 6.89 5.80
C ILE A 62 -1.16 5.87 6.37
N TYR A 63 -1.19 5.67 7.68
CA TYR A 63 -0.40 4.65 8.35
C TYR A 63 -1.18 3.33 8.41
N GLY A 64 -0.68 2.29 7.73
CA GLY A 64 -1.25 0.93 7.81
C GLY A 64 -0.77 0.11 9.03
N ARG A 65 0.16 0.66 9.82
CA ARG A 65 0.65 0.10 11.10
C ARG A 65 0.93 1.22 12.10
N ALA A 66 1.13 0.87 13.37
CA ALA A 66 1.62 1.80 14.38
C ALA A 66 2.99 2.40 13.97
N PRO A 67 3.32 3.64 14.39
CA PRO A 67 4.61 4.25 14.10
C PRO A 67 5.76 3.39 14.64
N ASP A 68 6.83 3.27 13.85
CA ASP A 68 8.00 2.48 14.23
C ASP A 68 8.80 3.13 15.37
N ALA A 69 8.73 4.47 15.47
CA ALA A 69 9.39 5.24 16.51
C ALA A 69 8.54 5.27 17.79
N ARG A 70 9.14 4.90 18.92
CA ARG A 70 8.58 5.19 20.24
C ARG A 70 9.11 6.56 20.68
N PRO A 71 8.25 7.50 21.14
CA PRO A 71 8.74 8.74 21.72
C PRO A 71 9.67 8.41 22.88
N MET A 72 10.77 9.16 23.01
CA MET A 72 11.58 9.13 24.24
C MET A 72 10.65 9.49 25.41
N ALA A 73 10.76 8.76 26.53
CA ALA A 73 10.06 9.14 27.74
C ALA A 73 10.45 10.58 28.09
N GLY A 74 9.45 11.46 28.22
CA GLY A 74 9.67 12.86 28.58
C GLY A 74 10.45 12.95 29.89
N ALA A 75 11.43 13.86 29.94
CA ALA A 75 12.14 14.21 31.16
C ALA A 75 11.21 14.82 32.21
#